data_AF-A0A2W4R1Z9-F1
#
_entry.id   AF-A0A2W4R1Z9-F1
#
_cell.length_a   1.000
_cell.length_b   1.000
_cell.length_c   1.000
_cell.angle_alpha   90.00
_cell.angle_beta   90.00
_cell.angle_gamma   90.00
#
_symmetry.space_group_name_H-M   'P 1'
#
loop_
_entity.id
_entity.type
_entity.pdbx_description
1 polymer ?
#
loop_
_entity_poly.entity_id
_entity_poly.type
_entity_poly.pdbx_seq_one_letter_code
_entity_poly.pdbx_strand_id
1 'polypeptide(L)'
;MENDAYLIAKNGGANHGWYKLQRELPESKIRKGIRSFEEQIELHRQWIENPLTKTPDFYSLDLRRQENLVNFHWPSDIKRHQDFITILQGILQEKAYGKY
;
A
#
# COMPACT_ATOMS: atom_id res chain seq x y z
N MET A 1 -8.76 11.35 10.98
CA MET A 1 -9.08 10.09 10.27
C MET A 1 -7.79 9.52 9.69
N GLU A 2 -6.88 9.06 10.56
CA GLU A 2 -5.50 8.67 10.16
C GLU A 2 -5.17 7.22 10.58
N ASN A 3 -6.15 6.45 11.04
CA ASN A 3 -5.90 5.11 11.62
C ASN A 3 -6.95 4.05 11.27
N ASP A 4 -7.85 4.29 10.31
CA ASP A 4 -8.94 3.33 10.02
C ASP A 4 -8.40 1.99 9.53
N ALA A 5 -7.47 1.97 8.57
CA ALA A 5 -6.91 0.72 8.04
C ALA A 5 -6.19 -0.11 9.13
N TYR A 6 -5.43 0.55 9.99
CA TYR A 6 -4.76 -0.08 11.13
C TYR A 6 -5.75 -0.64 12.15
N LEU A 7 -6.74 0.16 12.57
CA LEU A 7 -7.75 -0.25 13.55
C LEU A 7 -8.62 -1.40 13.01
N ILE A 8 -9.04 -1.32 11.75
CA ILE A 8 -9.79 -2.37 11.07
C ILE A 8 -8.97 -3.67 11.06
N ALA A 9 -7.70 -3.62 10.66
CA ALA A 9 -6.84 -4.80 10.64
C ALA A 9 -6.58 -5.37 12.04
N LYS A 10 -6.37 -4.51 13.03
CA LYS A 10 -6.19 -4.92 14.43
C LYS A 10 -7.43 -5.60 15.01
N ASN A 11 -8.62 -5.10 14.69
CA ASN A 11 -9.90 -5.57 15.24
C ASN A 11 -10.52 -6.75 14.47
N GLY A 12 -9.79 -7.40 13.56
CA GLY A 12 -10.26 -8.62 12.88
C GLY A 12 -10.84 -8.40 11.48
N GLY A 13 -10.81 -7.17 10.96
CA GLY A 13 -11.32 -6.83 9.63
C GLY A 13 -10.31 -7.07 8.50
N ALA A 14 -10.41 -6.25 7.45
CA ALA A 14 -9.51 -6.30 6.30
C ALA A 14 -8.04 -6.29 6.74
N ASN A 15 -7.21 -7.12 6.09
CA ASN A 15 -5.78 -7.26 6.38
C ASN A 15 -5.43 -7.82 7.79
N HIS A 16 -6.38 -8.33 8.57
CA HIS A 16 -6.10 -8.86 9.92
C HIS A 16 -5.05 -9.98 9.94
N GLY A 17 -5.13 -10.93 9.00
CA GLY A 17 -4.13 -12.00 8.89
C GLY A 17 -2.73 -11.45 8.66
N TRP A 18 -2.61 -10.46 7.76
CA TRP A 18 -1.33 -9.81 7.46
C TRP A 18 -0.82 -8.97 8.64
N TYR A 19 -1.69 -8.21 9.31
CA TYR A 19 -1.37 -7.44 10.51
C TYR A 19 -0.69 -8.30 11.58
N LYS A 20 -1.24 -9.48 11.89
CA LYS A 20 -0.65 -10.39 12.86
C LYS A 20 0.79 -10.79 12.48
N LEU A 21 1.02 -11.11 11.21
CA LEU A 21 2.36 -11.45 10.73
C LEU A 21 3.33 -10.28 10.82
N GLN A 22 2.89 -9.07 10.44
CA GLN A 22 3.74 -7.88 10.49
C GLN A 22 4.08 -7.47 11.94
N ARG A 23 3.17 -7.69 12.89
CA ARG A 23 3.38 -7.38 14.30
C ARG A 23 4.54 -8.17 14.91
N GLU A 24 4.80 -9.39 14.43
CA GLU A 24 5.93 -10.21 14.90
C GLU A 24 7.29 -9.77 14.34
N LEU A 25 7.31 -8.90 13.32
CA LEU A 25 8.55 -8.47 12.71
C LEU A 25 9.33 -7.46 13.60
N PRO A 26 10.68 -7.44 13.49
CA PRO A 26 11.49 -6.36 14.04
C PRO A 26 11.13 -5.01 13.41
N GLU A 27 11.24 -3.92 14.17
CA GLU A 27 10.93 -2.56 13.70
C GLU A 27 11.67 -2.19 12.41
N SER A 28 12.92 -2.65 12.25
CA SER A 28 13.72 -2.40 11.05
C SER A 28 13.10 -3.00 9.78
N LYS A 29 12.48 -4.18 9.89
CA LYS A 29 11.77 -4.83 8.77
C LYS A 29 10.47 -4.10 8.45
N ILE A 30 9.75 -3.64 9.48
CA ILE A 30 8.52 -2.86 9.32
C ILE A 30 8.82 -1.53 8.60
N ARG A 31 9.87 -0.80 9.02
CA ARG A 31 10.32 0.44 8.35
C ARG A 31 10.74 0.20 6.91
N LYS A 32 11.43 -0.91 6.63
CA LYS A 32 11.76 -1.31 5.25
C LYS A 32 10.49 -1.57 4.42
N GLY A 33 9.48 -2.20 5.02
CA GLY A 33 8.18 -2.42 4.38
C GLY A 33 7.49 -1.11 4.00
N ILE A 34 7.44 -0.14 4.92
CA ILE A 34 6.89 1.21 4.66
C ILE A 34 7.58 1.84 3.45
N ARG A 35 8.92 1.91 3.48
CA ARG A 35 9.70 2.48 2.37
C ARG A 35 9.42 1.77 1.04
N SER A 36 9.32 0.45 1.05
CA SER A 36 9.01 -0.31 -0.17
C SER A 36 7.62 0.04 -0.72
N PHE A 37 6.62 0.27 0.12
CA PHE A 37 5.29 0.68 -0.33
C PHE A 37 5.25 2.13 -0.81
N GLU A 38 6.03 3.03 -0.20
CA GLU A 38 6.20 4.40 -0.69
C GLU A 38 6.81 4.41 -2.10
N GLU A 39 7.85 3.60 -2.33
CA GLU A 39 8.45 3.42 -3.66
C GLU A 39 7.45 2.84 -4.67
N GLN A 40 6.60 1.88 -4.26
CA GLN A 40 5.54 1.35 -5.14
C GLN A 40 4.48 2.41 -5.46
N ILE A 41 4.04 3.22 -4.50
CA ILE A 41 3.09 4.31 -4.74
C ILE A 41 3.64 5.27 -5.80
N GLU A 42 4.91 5.64 -5.68
CA GLU A 42 5.54 6.55 -6.62
C GLU A 42 5.64 5.95 -8.03
N LEU A 43 5.97 4.66 -8.15
CA LEU A 43 5.93 3.96 -9.44
C LEU A 43 4.53 4.00 -10.06
N HIS A 44 3.47 3.74 -9.28
CA HIS A 44 2.10 3.78 -9.82
C HIS A 44 1.69 5.19 -10.23
N ARG A 45 2.13 6.24 -9.52
CA ARG A 45 1.92 7.64 -9.94
C ARG A 45 2.60 7.92 -11.29
N GLN A 46 3.84 7.49 -11.44
CA GLN A 46 4.57 7.61 -12.70
C GLN A 46 3.89 6.83 -13.84
N TRP A 47 3.28 5.67 -13.56
CA TRP A 47 2.53 4.92 -14.56
C TRP A 47 1.24 5.66 -14.96
N ILE A 48 0.54 6.30 -14.02
CA ILE A 48 -0.63 7.12 -14.32
C ILE A 48 -0.25 8.33 -15.20
N GLU A 49 0.87 8.99 -14.89
CA GLU A 49 1.37 10.13 -15.66
C GLU A 49 1.91 9.73 -17.05
N ASN A 50 2.64 8.61 -17.10
CA ASN A 50 3.21 8.06 -18.32
C ASN A 50 3.05 6.52 -18.36
N PRO A 51 1.91 6.02 -18.87
CA PRO A 51 1.58 4.59 -18.90
C PRO A 51 2.59 3.72 -19.64
N LEU A 52 3.33 4.30 -20.60
CA LEU A 52 4.32 3.59 -21.41
C LEU A 52 5.51 3.08 -20.60
N THR A 53 5.78 3.69 -19.44
CA THR A 53 6.87 3.27 -18.55
C THR A 53 6.64 1.89 -17.94
N LYS A 54 5.37 1.48 -17.78
CA LYS A 54 4.97 0.15 -17.29
C LYS A 54 4.46 -0.76 -18.39
N THR A 55 3.71 -0.18 -19.32
CA THR A 55 2.99 -0.87 -20.39
C THR A 55 3.41 -0.27 -21.72
N PRO A 56 4.53 -0.70 -22.32
CA PRO A 56 5.06 -0.08 -23.54
C PRO A 56 4.09 -0.09 -24.73
N ASP A 57 3.16 -1.05 -24.76
CA ASP A 57 2.11 -1.20 -25.76
C ASP A 57 0.77 -0.54 -25.33
N PHE A 58 0.78 0.37 -24.36
CA PHE A 58 -0.45 0.94 -23.75
C PHE A 58 -1.47 1.43 -24.78
N TYR A 59 -1.03 2.21 -25.77
CA TYR A 59 -1.93 2.76 -26.80
C TYR A 59 -2.43 1.72 -27.81
N SER A 60 -1.86 0.52 -27.81
CA SER A 60 -2.35 -0.62 -28.62
C SER A 60 -3.40 -1.46 -27.87
N LEU A 61 -3.60 -1.20 -26.57
CA LEU A 61 -4.64 -1.88 -25.78
C LEU A 61 -6.04 -1.35 -26.14
N ASP A 62 -7.05 -2.18 -25.89
CA ASP A 62 -8.45 -1.76 -25.94
C ASP A 62 -8.69 -0.54 -25.03
N LEU A 63 -9.50 0.43 -25.49
CA LEU A 63 -9.73 1.71 -24.79
C LEU A 63 -10.24 1.50 -23.36
N ARG A 64 -11.14 0.52 -23.14
CA ARG A 64 -11.64 0.19 -21.80
C ARG A 64 -10.51 -0.27 -20.88
N ARG A 65 -9.52 -0.98 -21.43
CA ARG A 65 -8.35 -1.43 -20.66
C ARG A 65 -7.42 -0.27 -20.34
N GLN A 66 -7.19 0.65 -21.27
CA GLN A 66 -6.43 1.87 -21.04
C GLN A 66 -7.04 2.70 -19.90
N GLU A 67 -8.35 2.98 -20.00
CA GLU A 67 -9.11 3.71 -18.97
C GLU A 67 -9.10 2.98 -17.63
N ASN A 68 -9.29 1.65 -17.62
CA ASN A 68 -9.24 0.87 -16.39
C ASN A 68 -7.90 0.97 -15.68
N LEU A 69 -6.78 0.92 -16.42
CA LEU A 69 -5.44 1.01 -15.82
C LEU A 69 -5.22 2.34 -15.12
N VAL A 70 -5.49 3.45 -15.81
CA VAL A 70 -5.19 4.81 -15.35
C VAL A 70 -6.19 5.29 -14.30
N ASN A 71 -7.48 5.01 -14.48
CA ASN A 71 -8.53 5.61 -13.65
C ASN A 71 -8.97 4.73 -12.49
N PHE A 72 -8.66 3.42 -12.51
CA PHE A 72 -9.18 2.49 -11.50
C PHE A 72 -8.10 1.60 -10.91
N HIS A 73 -7.39 0.82 -11.73
CA HIS A 73 -6.48 -0.22 -11.25
C HIS A 73 -5.28 0.35 -10.50
N TRP A 74 -4.45 1.19 -11.14
CA TRP A 74 -3.29 1.78 -10.48
C TRP A 74 -3.68 2.71 -9.31
N PRO A 75 -4.74 3.54 -9.41
CA PRO A 75 -5.25 4.26 -8.23
C PRO A 75 -5.67 3.34 -7.08
N SER A 76 -6.30 2.20 -7.36
CA SER A 76 -6.67 1.23 -6.32
C SER A 76 -5.45 0.57 -5.67
N ASP A 77 -4.40 0.31 -6.44
CA ASP A 77 -3.15 -0.22 -5.92
C ASP A 77 -2.43 0.80 -5.04
N ILE A 78 -2.42 2.08 -5.42
CA ILE A 78 -1.96 3.19 -4.56
C ILE A 78 -2.70 3.19 -3.23
N LYS A 79 -4.05 3.11 -3.26
CA LYS A 79 -4.85 3.10 -2.04
C LYS A 79 -4.54 1.90 -1.15
N ARG A 80 -4.35 0.71 -1.74
CA ARG A 80 -3.94 -0.49 -1.00
C ARG A 80 -2.57 -0.33 -0.34
N HIS A 81 -1.60 0.25 -1.05
CA HIS A 81 -0.27 0.51 -0.50
C HIS A 81 -0.30 1.53 0.63
N GLN A 82 -1.13 2.57 0.52
CA GLN A 82 -1.38 3.52 1.61
C GLN A 82 -1.96 2.83 2.85
N ASP A 83 -2.94 1.95 2.68
CA ASP A 83 -3.53 1.20 3.79
C ASP A 83 -2.48 0.30 4.47
N PHE A 84 -1.60 -0.34 3.70
CA PHE A 84 -0.47 -1.10 4.27
C PHE A 84 0.50 -0.21 5.05
N ILE A 85 0.86 0.97 4.54
CA ILE A 85 1.69 1.93 5.26
C ILE A 85 1.03 2.32 6.59
N THR A 86 -0.26 2.67 6.58
CA THR A 86 -1.01 3.02 7.81
C THR A 86 -0.99 1.87 8.82
N ILE A 87 -1.19 0.63 8.38
CA ILE A 87 -1.10 -0.55 9.26
C ILE A 87 0.30 -0.69 9.88
N LEU A 88 1.35 -0.58 9.07
CA LEU A 88 2.74 -0.70 9.55
C LEU A 88 3.13 0.44 10.50
N GLN A 89 2.69 1.67 10.23
CA GLN A 89 2.89 2.82 11.12
C GLN A 89 2.17 2.61 12.46
N GLY A 90 0.93 2.11 12.45
CA GLY A 90 0.20 1.77 13.66
C GLY A 90 0.91 0.69 14.50
N ILE A 91 1.48 -0.34 13.87
CA ILE A 91 2.30 -1.36 14.57
C ILE A 91 3.55 -0.74 15.20
N LEU A 92 4.25 0.16 14.50
CA LEU A 92 5.43 0.84 15.07
C LEU A 92 5.06 1.70 16.27
N GLN A 93 3.94 2.42 16.21
CA GLN A 93 3.44 3.19 17.34
C GLN A 93 3.13 2.27 18.53
N GLU A 94 2.41 1.17 18.32
CA GLU A 94 2.16 0.18 19.39
C GLU A 94 3.45 -0.32 20.05
N LYS A 95 4.47 -0.66 19.24
CA LYS A 95 5.76 -1.15 19.75
C LYS A 95 6.52 -0.08 20.53
N ALA A 96 6.41 1.19 20.14
CA ALA A 96 7.05 2.30 20.84
C ALA A 96 6.38 2.58 22.19
N TYR A 97 5.04 2.54 22.25
CA TYR A 97 4.27 2.82 23.48
C TYR A 97 4.13 1.61 24.41
N GLY A 98 4.25 0.37 23.89
CA GLY A 98 4.09 -0.87 24.64
C GLY A 98 5.36 -1.43 25.28
N LYS A 99 6.48 -0.69 25.23
CA LYS A 99 7.69 -1.02 26.01
C LYS A 99 7.45 -0.69 27.49
N TYR A 100 6.94 -1.66 28.23
CA TYR A 100 7.05 -1.75 29.69
C TYR A 100 8.04 -2.85 30.05
#